data_AF-A0A924V1V3-F1
#
_entry.id   AF-A0A924V1V3-F1
#
_cell.length_a   1.000
_cell.length_b   1.000
_cell.length_c   1.000
_cell.angle_alpha   90.00
_cell.angle_beta   90.00
_cell.angle_gamma   90.00
#
_symmetry.space_group_name_H-M   'P 1'
#
loop_
_entity.id
_entity.type
_entity.pdbx_description
1 polymer ?
#
loop_
_entity_poly.entity_id
_entity_poly.type
_entity_poly.pdbx_seq_one_letter_code
_entity_poly.pdbx_strand_id
1 'polypeptide(L)'
;MTVLQPSPVCFEWLTFRQPAVRDLAFALASPPLLSQWPTEFAPHRTIDLPDDQFWQYHFQRYLPRLRALDDDPTELNQSLAKLSSSRLGIRFEALLSFWLNDHSNHWHDFELLAKNIQLKDEKRTIGEVDFIIENKLTHEIEHWELSLKFYLGEASLRPFEWRGLNDLDTFGRKIKHTVQKQFNVDQIDLPLLGTKTIQKRRAIFKGRLFYPDHVNETANASLSTWLHPQHLRGTWGYTLPLNINWRRAARREWLTPEQNPTAQIKPIFLIHGLYLGQSLEPEENKILAPIERMIRVLKLPIPFSKTYNSRLQRTNVACK
;
A
#
# COMPACT_ATOMS: atom_id res chain seq x y z
N MET A 1 -2.53 19.83 34.23
CA MET A 1 -2.06 18.60 33.55
C MET A 1 -2.74 18.55 32.21
N THR A 2 -1.98 18.86 31.16
CA THR A 2 -2.47 18.98 29.79
C THR A 2 -2.82 17.58 29.29
N VAL A 3 -4.12 17.32 29.16
CA VAL A 3 -4.61 16.13 28.46
C VAL A 3 -4.15 16.29 27.01
N LEU A 4 -3.18 15.48 26.58
CA LEU A 4 -2.86 15.32 25.17
C LEU A 4 -4.13 14.79 24.50
N GLN A 5 -4.93 15.69 23.93
CA GLN A 5 -5.95 15.28 22.98
C GLN A 5 -5.21 14.62 21.82
N PRO A 6 -5.55 13.38 21.42
CA PRO A 6 -5.07 12.87 20.16
C PRO A 6 -5.54 13.85 19.09
N SER A 7 -4.61 14.40 18.30
CA SER A 7 -4.95 15.20 17.14
C SER A 7 -6.00 14.40 16.35
N PRO A 8 -7.17 14.97 16.02
CA PRO A 8 -8.11 14.27 15.16
C PRO A 8 -7.33 13.89 13.91
N VAL A 9 -7.34 12.60 13.55
CA VAL A 9 -6.64 12.11 12.36
C VAL A 9 -7.27 12.79 11.16
N CYS A 10 -6.75 13.97 10.83
CA CYS A 10 -7.17 14.73 9.67
C CYS A 10 -6.53 14.03 8.49
N PHE A 11 -7.35 13.36 7.68
CA PHE A 11 -6.89 12.77 6.44
C PHE A 11 -6.65 13.91 5.44
N GLU A 12 -5.51 14.60 5.55
CA GLU A 12 -5.19 15.83 4.79
C GLU A 12 -5.34 15.61 3.28
N TRP A 13 -5.04 14.40 2.79
CA TRP A 13 -5.21 14.02 1.39
C TRP A 13 -6.67 13.95 0.92
N LEU A 14 -7.66 13.88 1.81
CA LEU A 14 -9.08 13.88 1.43
C LEU A 14 -9.62 15.27 1.11
N THR A 15 -8.83 16.32 1.36
CA THR A 15 -9.21 17.71 1.05
C THR A 15 -9.14 18.03 -0.44
N PHE A 16 -8.38 17.26 -1.23
CA PHE A 16 -8.23 17.48 -2.66
C PHE A 16 -9.43 16.93 -3.46
N ARG A 17 -9.87 17.66 -4.50
CA ARG A 17 -11.03 17.30 -5.32
C ARG A 17 -10.70 16.23 -6.35
N GLN A 18 -9.52 16.31 -6.96
CA GLN A 18 -9.10 15.41 -8.03
C GLN A 18 -8.64 14.06 -7.46
N PRO A 19 -9.19 12.91 -7.90
CA PRO A 19 -8.81 11.61 -7.37
C PRO A 19 -7.31 11.29 -7.47
N ALA A 20 -6.66 11.65 -8.59
CA ALA A 20 -5.23 11.44 -8.77
C ALA A 20 -4.38 12.27 -7.79
N VAL A 21 -4.81 13.49 -7.47
CA VAL A 21 -4.13 14.38 -6.53
C VAL A 21 -4.33 13.89 -5.10
N ARG A 22 -5.53 13.39 -4.75
CA ARG A 22 -5.74 12.69 -3.47
C ARG A 22 -4.81 11.49 -3.31
N ASP A 23 -4.63 10.68 -4.35
CA ASP A 23 -3.71 9.54 -4.30
C ASP A 23 -2.25 9.99 -4.11
N LEU A 24 -1.83 11.07 -4.77
CA LEU A 24 -0.49 11.64 -4.61
C LEU A 24 -0.27 12.20 -3.21
N ALA A 25 -1.24 12.96 -2.70
CA ALA A 25 -1.24 13.46 -1.33
C ALA A 25 -1.22 12.31 -0.32
N PHE A 26 -1.99 11.23 -0.55
CA PHE A 26 -1.96 10.02 0.27
C PHE A 26 -0.56 9.41 0.29
N ALA A 27 0.13 9.34 -0.86
CA ALA A 27 1.47 8.76 -0.91
C ALA A 27 2.48 9.53 -0.04
N LEU A 28 2.32 10.85 0.08
CA LEU A 28 3.20 11.75 0.83
C LEU A 28 2.77 11.97 2.28
N ALA A 29 1.48 11.87 2.61
CA ALA A 29 0.95 12.23 3.94
C ALA A 29 0.35 11.06 4.73
N SER A 30 0.06 9.91 4.09
CA SER A 30 -0.47 8.77 4.85
C SER A 30 0.56 8.26 5.86
N PRO A 31 0.18 7.90 7.09
CA PRO A 31 1.11 7.41 8.09
C PRO A 31 1.75 6.08 7.64
N PRO A 32 3.02 5.81 8.01
CA PRO A 32 3.63 4.52 7.76
C PRO A 32 2.92 3.39 8.54
N LEU A 33 3.13 2.14 8.11
CA LEU A 33 2.63 0.97 8.83
C LEU A 33 3.54 0.61 10.02
N LEU A 34 4.85 0.84 9.87
CA LEU A 34 5.88 0.49 10.85
C LEU A 34 6.41 1.74 11.54
N SER A 35 6.54 1.71 12.86
CA SER A 35 7.36 2.66 13.63
C SER A 35 8.78 2.12 13.85
N GLN A 36 8.92 0.80 13.94
CA GLN A 36 10.19 0.10 14.09
C GLN A 36 10.08 -1.32 13.51
N TRP A 37 11.22 -1.97 13.30
CA TRP A 37 11.25 -3.36 12.87
C TRP A 37 10.78 -4.28 14.01
N PRO A 38 9.91 -5.29 13.74
CA PRO A 38 9.61 -6.32 14.73
C PRO A 38 10.90 -7.02 15.17
N THR A 39 11.04 -7.32 16.46
CA THR A 39 12.27 -7.87 17.05
C THR A 39 12.75 -9.12 16.31
N GLU A 40 11.83 -9.99 15.89
CA GLU A 40 12.14 -11.23 15.16
C GLU A 40 12.62 -11.01 13.71
N PHE A 41 12.47 -9.80 13.17
CA PHE A 41 12.93 -9.41 11.82
C PHE A 41 13.84 -8.18 11.84
N ALA A 42 14.47 -7.87 12.98
CA ALA A 42 15.40 -6.77 13.06
C ALA A 42 16.52 -6.94 12.01
N PRO A 43 16.79 -5.92 11.19
CA PRO A 43 17.77 -6.05 10.12
C PRO A 43 19.20 -6.09 10.66
N HIS A 44 20.08 -6.85 10.01
CA HIS A 44 21.51 -6.90 10.35
C HIS A 44 22.29 -5.66 9.93
N ARG A 45 21.65 -4.76 9.18
CA ARG A 45 22.20 -3.48 8.70
C ARG A 45 21.18 -2.38 8.92
N THR A 46 21.64 -1.14 8.97
CA THR A 46 20.76 0.02 9.12
C THR A 46 19.87 0.16 7.88
N ILE A 47 18.56 0.06 8.11
CA ILE A 47 17.51 0.33 7.13
C ILE A 47 16.51 1.24 7.82
N ASP A 48 16.44 2.47 7.35
CA ASP A 48 15.60 3.50 7.93
C ASP A 48 14.13 3.25 7.57
N LEU A 49 13.26 3.52 8.54
CA LEU A 49 11.81 3.59 8.35
C LEU A 49 11.42 5.07 8.46
N PRO A 50 11.15 5.77 7.33
CA PRO A 50 10.84 7.19 7.40
C PRO A 50 9.56 7.44 8.19
N ASP A 51 9.67 8.29 9.21
CA ASP A 51 8.63 8.59 10.19
C ASP A 51 7.68 9.71 9.75
N ASP A 52 6.72 10.06 10.61
CA ASP A 52 5.76 11.13 10.34
C ASP A 52 6.44 12.48 10.09
N GLN A 53 7.54 12.78 10.77
CA GLN A 53 8.25 14.05 10.59
C GLN A 53 8.83 14.14 9.18
N PHE A 54 9.46 13.07 8.70
CA PHE A 54 9.97 12.98 7.33
C PHE A 54 8.86 13.23 6.31
N TRP A 55 7.74 12.52 6.44
CA TRP A 55 6.63 12.60 5.48
C TRP A 55 5.92 13.95 5.54
N GLN A 56 5.65 14.47 6.73
CA GLN A 56 5.00 15.77 6.90
C GLN A 56 5.86 16.90 6.35
N TYR A 57 7.19 16.84 6.55
CA TYR A 57 8.11 17.82 5.98
C TYR A 57 7.99 17.88 4.45
N HIS A 58 8.04 16.74 3.77
CA HIS A 58 7.94 16.67 2.31
C HIS A 58 6.55 16.99 1.80
N PHE A 59 5.50 16.55 2.50
CA PHE A 59 4.12 16.90 2.17
C PHE A 59 3.88 18.40 2.23
N GLN A 60 4.31 19.07 3.31
CA GLN A 60 4.13 20.51 3.48
C GLN A 60 4.90 21.32 2.44
N ARG A 61 6.13 20.90 2.09
CA ARG A 61 6.89 21.53 0.99
C ARG A 61 6.17 21.37 -0.35
N TYR A 62 5.56 20.22 -0.60
CA TYR A 62 4.87 19.94 -1.87
C TYR A 62 3.41 20.41 -1.91
N LEU A 63 2.85 20.88 -0.79
CA LEU A 63 1.45 21.27 -0.68
C LEU A 63 1.01 22.35 -1.70
N PRO A 64 1.79 23.40 -2.00
CA PRO A 64 1.42 24.36 -3.05
C PRO A 64 1.30 23.71 -4.42
N ARG A 65 2.18 22.74 -4.73
CA ARG A 65 2.15 21.99 -5.99
C ARG A 65 0.96 21.04 -6.05
N LEU A 66 0.61 20.38 -4.95
CA LEU A 66 -0.62 19.58 -4.85
C LEU A 66 -1.87 20.43 -5.12
N ARG A 67 -1.94 21.66 -4.58
CA ARG A 67 -3.06 22.58 -4.86
C ARG A 67 -3.13 22.97 -6.33
N ALA A 68 -2.00 23.30 -6.95
CA ALA A 68 -1.94 23.60 -8.38
C ALA A 68 -2.39 22.40 -9.25
N LEU A 69 -1.97 21.18 -8.88
CA LEU A 69 -2.42 19.95 -9.55
C LEU A 69 -3.91 19.66 -9.30
N ASP A 70 -4.48 20.10 -8.18
CA ASP A 70 -5.92 19.95 -7.91
C ASP A 70 -6.78 20.88 -8.77
N ASP A 71 -6.22 22.03 -9.17
CA ASP A 71 -6.83 22.92 -10.16
C ASP A 71 -6.65 22.41 -11.59
N ASP A 72 -5.47 21.91 -11.95
CA ASP A 72 -5.19 21.26 -13.23
C ASP A 72 -4.43 19.92 -13.06
N PRO A 73 -5.13 18.77 -13.04
CA PRO A 73 -4.51 17.46 -12.84
C PRO A 73 -3.96 16.85 -14.13
N THR A 74 -3.94 17.59 -15.26
CA THR A 74 -3.65 17.04 -16.59
C THR A 74 -2.31 16.32 -16.63
N GLU A 75 -1.26 16.93 -16.12
CA GLU A 75 0.10 16.36 -16.12
C GLU A 75 0.17 15.05 -15.31
N LEU A 76 -0.39 15.06 -14.09
CA LEU A 76 -0.42 13.89 -13.22
C LEU A 76 -1.23 12.75 -13.85
N ASN A 77 -2.40 13.07 -14.42
CA ASN A 77 -3.23 12.09 -15.10
C ASN A 77 -2.53 11.48 -16.32
N GLN A 78 -1.85 12.29 -17.13
CA GLN A 78 -1.07 11.82 -18.27
C GLN A 78 0.08 10.90 -17.83
N SER A 79 0.76 11.22 -16.71
CA SER A 79 1.78 10.34 -16.15
C SER A 79 1.21 8.99 -15.72
N LEU A 80 0.10 9.00 -14.97
CA LEU A 80 -0.56 7.79 -14.46
C LEU A 80 -1.25 6.96 -15.56
N ALA A 81 -1.64 7.57 -16.67
CA ALA A 81 -2.22 6.88 -17.83
C ALA A 81 -1.23 5.97 -18.55
N LYS A 82 0.09 6.19 -18.39
CA LYS A 82 1.15 5.37 -18.98
C LYS A 82 1.31 3.99 -18.30
N LEU A 83 0.67 3.77 -17.16
CA LEU A 83 0.81 2.54 -16.40
C LEU A 83 0.12 1.37 -17.11
N SER A 84 0.87 0.30 -17.36
CA SER A 84 0.38 -0.92 -18.01
C SER A 84 -0.46 -1.83 -17.10
N SER A 85 -0.61 -1.48 -15.83
CA SER A 85 -1.25 -2.35 -14.83
C SER A 85 -2.02 -1.55 -13.79
N SER A 86 -3.21 -2.04 -13.42
CA SER A 86 -4.03 -1.46 -12.35
C SER A 86 -3.61 -1.86 -10.93
N ARG A 87 -2.47 -2.54 -10.75
CA ARG A 87 -1.98 -2.94 -9.43
C ARG A 87 -1.63 -1.69 -8.61
N LEU A 88 -2.12 -1.64 -7.37
CA LEU A 88 -1.98 -0.46 -6.51
C LEU A 88 -0.52 -0.15 -6.16
N GLY A 89 0.32 -1.17 -5.99
CA GLY A 89 1.76 -0.96 -5.76
C GLY A 89 2.45 -0.21 -6.90
N ILE A 90 2.13 -0.56 -8.16
CA ILE A 90 2.66 0.15 -9.34
C ILE A 90 2.17 1.59 -9.38
N ARG A 91 0.90 1.82 -9.05
CA ARG A 91 0.36 3.19 -8.96
C ARG A 91 1.05 3.99 -7.86
N PHE A 92 1.25 3.41 -6.68
CA PHE A 92 1.95 4.04 -5.55
C PHE A 92 3.39 4.44 -5.90
N GLU A 93 4.13 3.53 -6.53
CA GLU A 93 5.47 3.82 -7.04
C GLU A 93 5.44 4.93 -8.09
N ALA A 94 4.50 4.90 -9.03
CA ALA A 94 4.36 5.95 -10.04
C ALA A 94 4.05 7.33 -9.43
N LEU A 95 3.28 7.39 -8.35
CA LEU A 95 2.99 8.63 -7.63
C LEU A 95 4.23 9.19 -6.95
N LEU A 96 5.00 8.35 -6.24
CA LEU A 96 6.26 8.78 -5.64
C LEU A 96 7.30 9.14 -6.71
N SER A 97 7.34 8.42 -7.82
CA SER A 97 8.20 8.75 -8.97
C SER A 97 7.78 10.07 -9.61
N PHE A 98 6.48 10.38 -9.70
CA PHE A 98 6.01 11.68 -10.19
C PHE A 98 6.51 12.81 -9.28
N TRP A 99 6.34 12.66 -7.96
CA TRP A 99 6.86 13.62 -6.99
C TRP A 99 8.39 13.80 -7.13
N LEU A 100 9.16 12.70 -7.12
CA LEU A 100 10.63 12.75 -7.19
C LEU A 100 11.21 13.34 -8.49
N ASN A 101 10.45 13.31 -9.59
CA ASN A 101 10.85 13.90 -10.87
C ASN A 101 10.31 15.33 -11.06
N ASP A 102 9.57 15.89 -10.10
CA ASP A 102 9.02 17.23 -10.21
C ASP A 102 10.09 18.27 -9.85
N HIS A 103 10.85 18.66 -10.87
CA HIS A 103 11.91 19.67 -10.77
C HIS A 103 11.42 21.08 -11.11
N SER A 104 10.10 21.31 -11.17
CA SER A 104 9.54 22.64 -11.46
C SER A 104 9.90 23.69 -10.39
N ASN A 105 10.23 23.23 -9.19
CA ASN A 105 10.70 24.04 -8.07
C ASN A 105 11.54 23.18 -7.09
N HIS A 106 12.02 23.77 -6.00
CA HIS A 106 12.77 23.09 -4.94
C HIS A 106 11.84 22.40 -3.94
N TRP A 107 10.98 21.51 -4.43
CA TRP A 107 9.97 20.80 -3.63
C TRP A 107 10.57 19.79 -2.65
N HIS A 108 11.70 19.21 -2.99
CA HIS A 108 12.45 18.23 -2.19
C HIS A 108 13.92 18.27 -2.61
N ASP A 109 14.76 17.58 -1.84
CA ASP A 109 16.22 17.57 -2.06
C ASP A 109 16.71 16.19 -2.55
N PHE A 110 15.84 15.46 -3.24
CA PHE A 110 16.14 14.17 -3.86
C PHE A 110 16.22 14.28 -5.39
N GLU A 111 17.12 13.51 -5.98
CA GLU A 111 17.21 13.28 -7.41
C GLU A 111 17.04 11.78 -7.68
N LEU A 112 16.00 11.39 -8.45
CA LEU A 112 15.77 10.00 -8.81
C LEU A 112 16.71 9.61 -9.95
N LEU A 113 17.76 8.86 -9.63
CA LEU A 113 18.75 8.41 -10.62
C LEU A 113 18.23 7.26 -11.48
N ALA A 114 17.47 6.35 -10.87
CA ALA A 114 16.89 5.20 -11.55
C ALA A 114 15.75 4.57 -10.76
N LYS A 115 14.90 3.82 -11.47
CA LYS A 115 13.80 3.04 -10.88
C LYS A 115 13.61 1.68 -11.56
N ASN A 116 13.02 0.73 -10.84
CA ASN A 116 12.73 -0.64 -11.29
C ASN A 116 13.97 -1.35 -11.86
N ILE A 117 15.11 -1.27 -11.17
CA ILE A 117 16.34 -1.90 -11.64
C ILE A 117 16.27 -3.39 -11.34
N GLN A 118 16.25 -4.21 -12.39
CA GLN A 118 16.34 -5.65 -12.26
C GLN A 118 17.76 -6.06 -11.89
N LEU A 119 17.92 -6.72 -10.74
CA LEU A 119 19.16 -7.34 -10.34
C LEU A 119 19.26 -8.71 -10.98
N LYS A 120 20.32 -8.93 -11.76
CA LYS A 120 20.57 -10.20 -12.45
C LYS A 120 21.82 -10.87 -11.92
N ASP A 121 21.71 -12.16 -11.66
CA ASP A 121 22.84 -13.07 -11.47
C ASP A 121 22.89 -13.97 -12.70
N GLU A 122 23.90 -13.77 -13.54
CA GLU A 122 24.02 -14.35 -14.87
C GLU A 122 22.73 -14.15 -15.72
N LYS A 123 21.92 -15.19 -15.87
CA LYS A 123 20.66 -15.20 -16.64
C LYS A 123 19.41 -15.12 -15.77
N ARG A 124 19.54 -15.08 -14.44
CA ARG A 124 18.42 -15.13 -13.50
C ARG A 124 18.22 -13.77 -12.84
N THR A 125 16.99 -13.27 -12.86
CA THR A 125 16.60 -12.15 -12.00
C THR A 125 16.57 -12.62 -10.55
N ILE A 126 17.45 -12.07 -9.72
CA ILE A 126 17.58 -12.39 -8.29
C ILE A 126 16.83 -11.39 -7.39
N GLY A 127 16.47 -10.24 -7.95
CA GLY A 127 15.71 -9.21 -7.26
C GLY A 127 15.40 -8.02 -8.16
N GLU A 128 14.75 -7.04 -7.58
CA GLU A 128 14.45 -5.74 -8.17
C GLU A 128 14.71 -4.69 -7.10
N VAL A 129 15.29 -3.57 -7.51
CA VAL A 129 15.43 -2.36 -6.70
C VAL A 129 14.40 -1.34 -7.18
N ASP A 130 13.54 -0.89 -6.27
CA ASP A 130 12.47 0.05 -6.62
C ASP A 130 13.05 1.41 -7.03
N PHE A 131 13.76 2.12 -6.15
CA PHE A 131 14.42 3.41 -6.48
C PHE A 131 15.89 3.48 -6.03
N ILE A 132 16.70 4.13 -6.88
CA ILE A 132 18.02 4.67 -6.53
C ILE A 132 17.95 6.18 -6.62
N ILE A 133 18.29 6.84 -5.51
CA ILE A 133 18.12 8.29 -5.32
C ILE A 133 19.44 8.89 -4.87
N GLU A 134 19.79 10.07 -5.35
CA GLU A 134 20.80 10.91 -4.72
C GLU A 134 20.11 11.91 -3.78
N ASN A 135 20.54 11.95 -2.53
CA ASN A 135 20.16 13.01 -1.61
C ASN A 135 21.08 14.23 -1.85
N LYS A 136 20.54 15.32 -2.40
CA LYS A 136 21.32 16.50 -2.78
C LYS A 136 21.85 17.29 -1.59
N LEU A 137 21.34 17.06 -0.37
CA LEU A 137 21.88 17.68 0.84
C LEU A 137 23.08 16.91 1.40
N THR A 138 23.01 15.58 1.43
CA THR A 138 24.05 14.73 2.02
C THR A 138 25.02 14.13 0.98
N HIS A 139 24.68 14.22 -0.31
CA HIS A 139 25.32 13.52 -1.43
C HIS A 139 25.35 11.99 -1.30
N GLU A 140 24.53 11.43 -0.41
CA GLU A 140 24.38 9.98 -0.26
C GLU A 140 23.52 9.40 -1.39
N ILE A 141 23.94 8.26 -1.91
CA ILE A 141 23.12 7.39 -2.74
C ILE A 141 22.26 6.53 -1.82
N GLU A 142 20.96 6.71 -1.97
CA GLU A 142 19.94 6.02 -1.22
C GLU A 142 19.26 4.95 -2.07
N HIS A 143 19.03 3.79 -1.47
CA HIS A 143 18.19 2.73 -2.02
C HIS A 143 16.86 2.72 -1.28
N TRP A 144 15.76 2.97 -1.99
CA TRP A 144 14.42 2.90 -1.41
C TRP A 144 13.67 1.68 -1.91
N GLU A 145 13.03 0.97 -0.98
CA GLU A 145 12.08 -0.12 -1.25
C GLU A 145 10.68 0.31 -0.83
N LEU A 146 9.72 0.13 -1.73
CA LEU A 146 8.34 0.58 -1.57
C LEU A 146 7.41 -0.59 -1.30
N SER A 147 6.41 -0.35 -0.44
CA SER A 147 5.41 -1.35 -0.11
C SER A 147 4.09 -0.70 0.27
N LEU A 148 3.16 -0.62 -0.67
CA LEU A 148 1.75 -0.33 -0.39
C LEU A 148 0.98 -1.63 -0.14
N LYS A 149 0.51 -1.86 1.10
CA LYS A 149 -0.11 -3.12 1.50
C LYS A 149 -1.37 -2.97 2.35
N PHE A 150 -2.26 -3.95 2.21
CA PHE A 150 -3.54 -4.01 2.89
C PHE A 150 -3.66 -5.39 3.52
N TYR A 151 -3.67 -5.45 4.84
CA TYR A 151 -3.66 -6.71 5.57
C TYR A 151 -4.79 -6.77 6.60
N LEU A 152 -5.42 -7.93 6.73
CA LEU A 152 -6.36 -8.25 7.79
C LEU A 152 -5.63 -8.99 8.92
N GLY A 153 -5.81 -8.54 10.15
CA GLY A 153 -5.24 -9.17 11.33
C GLY A 153 -6.08 -10.35 11.79
N GLU A 154 -5.44 -11.49 12.00
CA GLU A 154 -6.03 -12.67 12.63
C GLU A 154 -5.43 -12.92 14.01
N ALA A 155 -6.16 -13.70 14.83
CA ALA A 155 -5.65 -14.32 16.06
C ALA A 155 -4.93 -13.33 17.00
N SER A 156 -3.61 -13.46 17.15
CA SER A 156 -2.78 -12.69 18.10
C SER A 156 -2.13 -11.44 17.49
N LEU A 157 -2.49 -11.08 16.25
CA LEU A 157 -1.99 -9.88 15.55
C LEU A 157 -0.46 -9.84 15.41
N ARG A 158 0.21 -10.99 15.46
CA ARG A 158 1.66 -11.10 15.20
C ARG A 158 1.94 -10.86 13.71
N PRO A 159 3.17 -10.49 13.31
CA PRO A 159 3.48 -10.15 11.91
C PRO A 159 2.96 -11.14 10.86
N PHE A 160 3.08 -12.46 11.08
CA PHE A 160 2.61 -13.47 10.14
C PHE A 160 1.09 -13.68 10.10
N GLU A 161 0.35 -13.12 11.05
CA GLU A 161 -1.11 -13.25 11.18
C GLU A 161 -1.84 -12.08 10.51
N TRP A 162 -1.10 -11.09 10.00
CA TRP A 162 -1.59 -10.08 9.09
C TRP A 162 -1.62 -10.64 7.66
N ARG A 163 -2.80 -11.01 7.16
CA ARG A 163 -2.98 -11.65 5.84
C ARG A 163 -3.50 -10.69 4.78
N GLY A 164 -2.98 -10.80 3.58
CA GLY A 164 -3.44 -10.06 2.41
C GLY A 164 -4.65 -10.73 1.78
N LEU A 165 -5.05 -10.21 0.61
CA LEU A 165 -6.08 -10.85 -0.23
C LEU A 165 -5.68 -12.27 -0.68
N ASN A 166 -4.38 -12.53 -0.79
CA ASN A 166 -3.84 -13.87 -0.99
C ASN A 166 -3.32 -14.37 0.37
N ASP A 167 -3.77 -15.54 0.82
CA ASP A 167 -3.40 -16.09 2.15
C ASP A 167 -1.89 -16.33 2.31
N LEU A 168 -1.15 -16.43 1.20
CA LEU A 168 0.31 -16.55 1.17
C LEU A 168 1.03 -15.19 1.29
N ASP A 169 0.34 -14.07 1.07
CA ASP A 169 0.86 -12.71 1.26
C ASP A 169 0.59 -12.30 2.70
N THR A 170 1.59 -12.40 3.57
CA THR A 170 1.48 -11.96 4.97
C THR A 170 2.45 -10.82 5.25
N PHE A 171 2.10 -9.95 6.20
CA PHE A 171 2.95 -8.80 6.53
C PHE A 171 4.33 -9.26 7.01
N GLY A 172 4.38 -10.26 7.90
CA GLY A 172 5.63 -10.87 8.37
C GLY A 172 6.48 -11.43 7.23
N ARG A 173 5.86 -12.05 6.20
CA ARG A 173 6.61 -12.52 5.02
C ARG A 173 7.17 -11.35 4.20
N LYS A 174 6.40 -10.27 4.01
CA LYS A 174 6.90 -9.08 3.29
C LYS A 174 8.02 -8.38 4.07
N ILE A 175 7.88 -8.21 5.40
CA ILE A 175 8.94 -7.64 6.25
C ILE A 175 10.21 -8.50 6.14
N LYS A 176 10.08 -9.82 6.38
CA LYS A 176 11.20 -10.77 6.27
C LYS A 176 11.87 -10.71 4.90
N HIS A 177 11.10 -10.71 3.82
CA HIS A 177 11.64 -10.62 2.46
C HIS A 177 12.38 -9.30 2.22
N THR A 178 11.82 -8.19 2.68
CA THR A 178 12.41 -6.85 2.51
C THR A 178 13.78 -6.80 3.20
N VAL A 179 13.84 -7.22 4.47
CA VAL A 179 15.06 -7.21 5.28
C VAL A 179 16.11 -8.21 4.77
N GLN A 180 15.70 -9.43 4.40
CA GLN A 180 16.65 -10.51 4.08
C GLN A 180 17.06 -10.59 2.61
N LYS A 181 16.34 -9.93 1.69
CA LYS A 181 16.56 -10.07 0.25
C LYS A 181 16.70 -8.73 -0.46
N GLN A 182 15.73 -7.83 -0.30
CA GLN A 182 15.67 -6.63 -1.15
C GLN A 182 16.85 -5.69 -0.88
N PHE A 183 17.31 -5.58 0.38
CA PHE A 183 18.43 -4.70 0.75
C PHE A 183 19.83 -5.32 0.69
N ASN A 184 19.99 -6.50 0.07
CA ASN A 184 21.28 -7.16 -0.12
C ASN A 184 21.99 -6.66 -1.40
N VAL A 185 22.04 -5.35 -1.58
CA VAL A 185 22.74 -4.67 -2.67
C VAL A 185 23.58 -3.56 -2.06
N ASP A 186 24.88 -3.60 -2.31
CA ASP A 186 25.83 -2.60 -1.82
C ASP A 186 26.29 -1.64 -2.93
N GLN A 187 26.30 -2.12 -4.17
CA GLN A 187 26.62 -1.34 -5.35
C GLN A 187 25.62 -1.62 -6.47
N ILE A 188 25.36 -0.61 -7.28
CA ILE A 188 24.46 -0.73 -8.42
C ILE A 188 25.07 -0.04 -9.64
N ASP A 189 25.07 -0.75 -10.76
CA ASP A 189 25.53 -0.22 -12.03
C ASP A 189 24.37 0.49 -12.71
N LEU A 190 24.50 1.80 -12.85
CA LEU A 190 23.53 2.64 -13.53
C LEU A 190 24.01 2.93 -14.95
N PRO A 191 23.17 2.71 -15.98
CA PRO A 191 23.48 3.14 -17.33
C PRO A 191 23.86 4.63 -17.33
N LEU A 192 24.95 4.98 -18.02
CA LEU A 192 25.47 6.36 -18.16
C LEU A 192 26.07 7.01 -16.90
N LEU A 193 25.70 6.56 -15.69
CA LEU A 193 26.18 7.14 -14.43
C LEU A 193 27.26 6.30 -13.73
N GLY A 194 27.53 5.09 -14.23
CA GLY A 194 28.51 4.17 -13.68
C GLY A 194 28.05 3.46 -12.40
N THR A 195 28.97 2.76 -11.76
CA THR A 195 28.75 2.08 -10.49
C THR A 195 28.55 3.10 -9.37
N LYS A 196 27.44 2.96 -8.62
CA LYS A 196 27.15 3.75 -7.42
C LYS A 196 27.18 2.84 -6.19
N THR A 197 27.88 3.25 -5.15
CA THR A 197 27.82 2.61 -3.83
C THR A 197 26.61 3.14 -3.07
N ILE A 198 25.83 2.25 -2.45
CA ILE A 198 24.65 2.60 -1.65
C ILE A 198 25.08 2.89 -0.21
N GLN A 199 24.92 4.15 0.23
CA GLN A 199 25.24 4.57 1.60
C GLN A 199 24.03 4.48 2.53
N LYS A 200 22.82 4.73 2.01
CA LYS A 200 21.60 4.78 2.81
C LYS A 200 20.49 3.90 2.26
N ARG A 201 19.67 3.33 3.13
CA ARG A 201 18.58 2.42 2.77
C ARG A 201 17.30 2.84 3.48
N ARG A 202 16.21 2.94 2.75
CA ARG A 202 14.89 3.31 3.30
C ARG A 202 13.83 2.31 2.88
N ALA A 203 13.08 1.79 3.84
CA ALA A 203 11.93 0.95 3.56
C ALA A 203 10.63 1.72 3.81
N ILE A 204 9.79 1.85 2.79
CA ILE A 204 8.58 2.65 2.83
C ILE A 204 7.37 1.70 2.85
N PHE A 205 6.82 1.51 4.05
CA PHE A 205 5.62 0.70 4.26
C PHE A 205 4.42 1.62 4.48
N LYS A 206 3.52 1.69 3.48
CA LYS A 206 2.25 2.43 3.56
C LYS A 206 1.07 1.47 3.34
N GLY A 207 -0.13 1.93 3.67
CA GLY A 207 -1.37 1.22 3.39
C GLY A 207 -2.29 1.18 4.60
N ARG A 208 -3.01 0.07 4.81
CA ARG A 208 -4.02 -0.02 5.87
C ARG A 208 -4.09 -1.41 6.50
N LEU A 209 -4.28 -1.45 7.82
CA LEU A 209 -4.49 -2.69 8.57
C LEU A 209 -5.95 -2.81 8.99
N PHE A 210 -6.53 -4.00 8.83
CA PHE A 210 -7.90 -4.28 9.19
C PHE A 210 -7.95 -5.18 10.42
N TYR A 211 -8.63 -4.73 11.47
CA TYR A 211 -8.75 -5.42 12.75
C TYR A 211 -10.07 -6.20 12.81
N PRO A 212 -10.10 -7.41 13.38
CA PRO A 212 -11.33 -8.18 13.43
C PRO A 212 -12.35 -7.53 14.38
N ASP A 213 -13.64 -7.60 14.04
CA ASP A 213 -14.73 -6.92 14.79
C ASP A 213 -14.76 -7.20 16.29
N HIS A 214 -14.30 -8.39 16.70
CA HIS A 214 -14.33 -8.84 18.09
C HIS A 214 -13.12 -8.39 18.91
N VAL A 215 -12.17 -7.67 18.30
CA VAL A 215 -11.01 -7.12 19.02
C VAL A 215 -11.37 -5.74 19.56
N ASN A 216 -11.47 -5.63 20.90
CA ASN A 216 -11.61 -4.35 21.58
C ASN A 216 -10.31 -3.54 21.47
N GLU A 217 -10.42 -2.32 20.95
CA GLU A 217 -9.31 -1.40 20.65
C GLU A 217 -8.42 -1.07 21.86
N THR A 218 -9.00 -1.03 23.06
CA THR A 218 -8.33 -0.65 24.31
C THR A 218 -7.46 -1.76 24.91
N ALA A 219 -7.68 -3.03 24.56
CA ALA A 219 -6.92 -4.15 25.12
C ALA A 219 -5.60 -4.42 24.37
N ASN A 220 -5.47 -3.96 23.12
CA ASN A 220 -4.41 -4.41 22.20
C ASN A 220 -3.46 -3.31 21.71
N ALA A 221 -3.65 -2.04 22.08
CA ALA A 221 -2.69 -0.96 21.79
C ALA A 221 -1.28 -1.26 22.37
N SER A 222 -1.21 -2.15 23.35
CA SER A 222 0.00 -2.67 23.99
C SER A 222 0.62 -3.90 23.30
N LEU A 223 -0.01 -4.51 22.27
CA LEU A 223 0.45 -5.80 21.72
C LEU A 223 1.47 -5.70 20.58
N SER A 224 1.70 -4.53 19.99
CA SER A 224 2.61 -4.42 18.83
C SER A 224 3.33 -3.08 18.81
N THR A 225 4.42 -3.00 19.58
CA THR A 225 5.30 -1.82 19.63
C THR A 225 5.91 -1.46 18.27
N TRP A 226 5.90 -2.38 17.30
CA TRP A 226 6.46 -2.23 15.96
C TRP A 226 5.53 -1.55 14.95
N LEU A 227 4.23 -1.52 15.23
CA LEU A 227 3.27 -0.81 14.39
C LEU A 227 3.28 0.69 14.69
N HIS A 228 3.16 1.49 13.65
CA HIS A 228 3.07 2.94 13.81
C HIS A 228 1.77 3.31 14.56
N PRO A 229 1.77 4.15 15.60
CA PRO A 229 0.57 4.39 16.41
C PRO A 229 -0.61 4.94 15.59
N GLN A 230 -0.32 5.77 14.58
CA GLN A 230 -1.32 6.39 13.72
C GLN A 230 -1.55 5.66 12.38
N HIS A 231 -0.98 4.46 12.16
CA HIS A 231 -1.19 3.73 10.90
C HIS A 231 -2.69 3.63 10.55
N LEU A 232 -3.03 3.63 9.27
CA LEU A 232 -4.43 3.58 8.86
C LEU A 232 -5.07 2.26 9.27
N ARG A 233 -6.26 2.36 9.89
CA ARG A 233 -7.02 1.22 10.38
C ARG A 233 -8.36 1.09 9.67
N GLY A 234 -8.90 -0.12 9.70
CA GLY A 234 -10.29 -0.43 9.42
C GLY A 234 -10.68 -1.69 10.20
N THR A 235 -11.92 -2.13 10.05
CA THR A 235 -12.41 -3.39 10.62
C THR A 235 -12.58 -4.46 9.56
N TRP A 236 -12.60 -5.73 9.97
CA TRP A 236 -13.01 -6.81 9.10
C TRP A 236 -13.88 -7.84 9.81
N GLY A 237 -14.77 -8.45 9.02
CA GLY A 237 -15.64 -9.52 9.47
C GLY A 237 -16.17 -10.35 8.32
N TYR A 238 -17.08 -11.26 8.63
CA TYR A 238 -17.73 -12.15 7.67
C TYR A 238 -19.07 -11.61 7.16
N THR A 239 -19.63 -10.63 7.87
CA THR A 239 -20.94 -10.02 7.58
C THR A 239 -20.81 -8.50 7.46
N LEU A 240 -21.71 -7.89 6.69
CA LEU A 240 -21.85 -6.44 6.66
C LEU A 240 -22.88 -6.02 7.72
N PRO A 241 -22.58 -5.00 8.55
CA PRO A 241 -23.55 -4.44 9.48
C PRO A 241 -24.82 -3.98 8.78
N LEU A 242 -25.96 -4.14 9.46
CA LEU A 242 -27.26 -3.63 9.00
C LEU A 242 -27.31 -2.10 9.10
N ASN A 243 -28.30 -1.50 8.44
CA ASN A 243 -28.58 -0.05 8.47
C ASN A 243 -27.49 0.86 7.88
N ILE A 244 -26.66 0.32 6.99
CA ILE A 244 -25.63 1.05 6.23
C ILE A 244 -25.76 0.65 4.76
N ASN A 245 -25.69 1.63 3.86
CA ASN A 245 -25.61 1.37 2.41
C ASN A 245 -24.19 0.97 2.05
N TRP A 246 -23.96 -0.34 1.89
CA TRP A 246 -22.66 -0.88 1.52
C TRP A 246 -22.50 -1.02 0.01
N ARG A 247 -21.32 -0.65 -0.48
CA ARG A 247 -20.86 -1.00 -1.84
C ARG A 247 -19.45 -1.54 -1.80
N ARG A 248 -19.11 -2.39 -2.76
CA ARG A 248 -17.73 -2.84 -2.94
C ARG A 248 -16.88 -1.67 -3.46
N ALA A 249 -15.73 -1.44 -2.84
CA ALA A 249 -14.77 -0.46 -3.30
C ALA A 249 -14.14 -0.92 -4.63
N ALA A 250 -14.06 -0.02 -5.61
CA ALA A 250 -13.22 -0.24 -6.76
C ALA A 250 -11.75 -0.33 -6.32
N ARG A 251 -10.90 -0.97 -7.13
CA ARG A 251 -9.49 -1.20 -6.74
C ARG A 251 -8.75 0.10 -6.39
N ARG A 252 -9.01 1.20 -7.10
CA ARG A 252 -8.38 2.51 -6.82
C ARG A 252 -8.79 3.08 -5.48
N GLU A 253 -10.04 2.83 -5.10
CA GLU A 253 -10.62 3.29 -3.84
C GLU A 253 -10.03 2.64 -2.59
N TRP A 254 -9.05 1.74 -2.76
CA TRP A 254 -8.23 1.22 -1.67
C TRP A 254 -7.17 2.24 -1.21
N LEU A 255 -6.71 3.15 -2.07
CA LEU A 255 -5.86 4.28 -1.64
C LEU A 255 -6.74 5.37 -1.03
N THR A 256 -7.56 6.00 -1.88
CA THR A 256 -8.44 7.11 -1.50
C THR A 256 -9.83 6.96 -2.15
N PRO A 257 -10.91 7.36 -1.46
CA PRO A 257 -12.26 7.25 -1.99
C PRO A 257 -12.50 8.15 -3.23
N GLU A 258 -13.36 7.71 -4.14
CA GLU A 258 -13.80 8.49 -5.31
C GLU A 258 -15.06 9.32 -4.98
N GLN A 259 -15.16 10.55 -5.54
CA GLN A 259 -16.28 11.48 -5.28
C GLN A 259 -17.57 11.06 -5.99
N ASN A 260 -17.46 10.52 -7.20
CA ASN A 260 -18.56 10.00 -7.98
C ASN A 260 -18.41 8.48 -8.10
N PRO A 261 -18.76 7.70 -7.06
CA PRO A 261 -18.68 6.26 -7.16
C PRO A 261 -19.55 5.79 -8.33
N THR A 262 -18.93 5.11 -9.30
CA THR A 262 -19.66 4.51 -10.42
C THR A 262 -20.87 3.73 -9.89
N ALA A 263 -22.04 4.06 -10.43
CA ALA A 263 -23.33 3.64 -9.94
C ALA A 263 -23.41 2.13 -9.65
N GLN A 264 -23.99 1.82 -8.48
CA GLN A 264 -24.64 0.57 -8.10
C GLN A 264 -24.14 -0.70 -8.81
N ILE A 265 -23.14 -1.34 -8.24
CA ILE A 265 -23.12 -2.80 -8.26
C ILE A 265 -23.79 -3.21 -6.95
N LYS A 266 -25.08 -3.56 -7.00
CA LYS A 266 -25.71 -4.36 -5.93
C LYS A 266 -24.74 -5.52 -5.66
N PRO A 267 -24.16 -5.66 -4.45
CA PRO A 267 -23.11 -6.63 -4.27
C PRO A 267 -23.67 -8.01 -4.56
N ILE A 268 -23.08 -8.75 -5.50
CA ILE A 268 -23.17 -10.21 -5.44
C ILE A 268 -22.23 -10.58 -4.29
N PHE A 269 -22.81 -10.78 -3.10
CA PHE A 269 -22.19 -10.83 -1.76
C PHE A 269 -21.23 -12.03 -1.51
N LEU A 270 -20.41 -12.43 -2.48
CA LEU A 270 -19.76 -13.75 -2.44
C LEU A 270 -18.22 -13.72 -2.59
N ILE A 271 -17.57 -12.53 -2.57
CA ILE A 271 -16.12 -12.43 -2.78
C ILE A 271 -15.39 -11.54 -1.77
N HIS A 272 -14.14 -11.89 -1.48
CA HIS A 272 -13.19 -11.07 -0.72
C HIS A 272 -13.10 -9.66 -1.29
N GLY A 273 -13.17 -8.66 -0.43
CA GLY A 273 -13.10 -7.28 -0.87
C GLY A 273 -13.21 -6.26 0.23
N LEU A 274 -12.87 -5.04 -0.15
CA LEU A 274 -13.08 -3.85 0.64
C LEU A 274 -14.47 -3.28 0.34
N TYR A 275 -15.17 -2.86 1.39
CA TYR A 275 -16.52 -2.35 1.30
C TYR A 275 -16.59 -0.97 1.98
N LEU A 276 -17.27 -0.05 1.31
CA LEU A 276 -17.46 1.32 1.76
C LEU A 276 -18.91 1.45 2.21
N GLY A 277 -19.10 1.92 3.44
CA GLY A 277 -20.40 2.15 4.06
C GLY A 277 -20.78 3.62 3.94
N GLN A 278 -22.05 3.88 3.67
CA GLN A 278 -22.65 5.22 3.76
C GLN A 278 -23.87 5.14 4.67
N SER A 279 -24.01 6.12 5.58
CA SER A 279 -25.20 6.24 6.43
C SER A 279 -26.46 6.32 5.56
N LEU A 280 -27.57 5.76 6.06
CA LEU A 280 -28.87 5.85 5.41
C LEU A 280 -29.47 7.27 5.49
N GLU A 281 -29.04 8.05 6.48
CA GLU A 281 -29.38 9.47 6.62
C GLU A 281 -28.43 10.31 5.74
N PRO A 282 -28.95 11.09 4.77
CA PRO A 282 -28.14 11.93 3.92
C PRO A 282 -27.66 13.15 4.73
N GLU A 283 -26.45 13.09 5.27
CA GLU A 283 -25.79 14.35 5.67
C GLU A 283 -25.41 15.13 4.40
N GLU A 284 -25.94 16.36 4.30
CA GLU A 284 -25.82 17.25 3.14
C GLU A 284 -24.38 17.71 2.84
N ASN A 285 -23.37 17.25 3.58
CA ASN A 285 -21.96 17.43 3.26
C ASN A 285 -21.24 16.07 3.30
N LYS A 286 -21.10 15.42 2.14
CA LYS A 286 -20.24 14.24 1.99
C LYS A 286 -18.78 14.63 2.21
N ILE A 287 -18.34 14.63 3.47
CA ILE A 287 -16.94 14.38 3.79
C ILE A 287 -16.64 12.99 3.21
N LEU A 288 -15.60 12.88 2.38
CA LEU A 288 -15.12 11.59 1.92
C LEU A 288 -14.83 10.73 3.17
N ALA A 289 -15.65 9.70 3.39
CA ALA A 289 -15.45 8.80 4.52
C ALA A 289 -14.23 7.91 4.25
N PRO A 290 -13.36 7.68 5.25
CA PRO A 290 -12.27 6.75 5.10
C PRO A 290 -12.79 5.33 4.84
N ILE A 291 -11.91 4.50 4.31
CA ILE A 291 -12.18 3.08 4.13
C ILE A 291 -12.35 2.43 5.50
N GLU A 292 -13.54 1.92 5.79
CA GLU A 292 -13.85 1.41 7.12
C GLU A 292 -13.84 -0.11 7.23
N ARG A 293 -14.17 -0.86 6.15
CA ARG A 293 -14.45 -2.29 6.30
C ARG A 293 -13.91 -3.19 5.18
N MET A 294 -13.36 -4.34 5.58
CA MET A 294 -13.05 -5.47 4.68
C MET A 294 -13.95 -6.66 5.01
N ILE A 295 -14.50 -7.32 3.97
CA ILE A 295 -15.23 -8.58 4.14
C ILE A 295 -14.35 -9.73 3.69
N ARG A 296 -14.25 -10.73 4.55
CA ARG A 296 -13.65 -12.01 4.20
C ARG A 296 -14.72 -13.07 4.01
N VAL A 297 -14.77 -13.68 2.83
CA VAL A 297 -15.65 -14.82 2.56
C VAL A 297 -14.89 -16.10 2.89
N LEU A 298 -15.45 -16.93 3.77
CA LEU A 298 -14.90 -18.28 3.94
C LEU A 298 -15.11 -19.01 2.61
N LYS A 299 -14.03 -19.55 2.02
CA LYS A 299 -14.21 -20.54 0.95
C LYS A 299 -14.98 -21.70 1.58
N LEU A 300 -16.28 -21.80 1.31
CA LEU A 300 -16.99 -23.03 1.60
C LEU A 300 -16.23 -24.14 0.84
N PRO A 301 -15.84 -25.24 1.50
CA PRO A 301 -15.30 -26.37 0.78
C PRO A 301 -16.36 -26.74 -0.27
N ILE A 302 -15.99 -26.67 -1.55
CA ILE A 302 -16.84 -27.17 -2.62
C ILE A 302 -17.15 -28.62 -2.21
N PRO A 303 -18.42 -28.99 -1.95
CA PRO A 303 -18.72 -30.37 -1.66
C PRO A 303 -18.25 -31.16 -2.86
N PHE A 304 -17.28 -32.05 -2.67
CA PHE A 304 -16.87 -33.02 -3.67
C PHE A 304 -18.13 -33.85 -4.00
N SER A 305 -18.86 -33.47 -5.05
CA SER A 305 -19.86 -34.33 -5.64
C SER A 305 -19.10 -35.47 -6.30
N LYS A 306 -18.93 -36.57 -5.57
CA LYS A 306 -18.61 -37.87 -6.16
C LYS A 306 -19.75 -38.22 -7.10
N THR A 307 -19.63 -37.91 -8.38
CA THR A 307 -20.36 -38.56 -9.47
C THR A 307 -19.79 -38.07 -10.81
N TYR A 308 -18.80 -38.78 -11.33
CA TYR A 308 -18.84 -39.34 -12.68
C TYR A 308 -17.61 -40.24 -12.90
N ASN A 309 -17.79 -41.54 -12.67
CA ASN A 309 -16.95 -42.55 -13.30
C ASN A 309 -17.40 -42.62 -14.76
N SER A 310 -16.67 -41.98 -15.68
CA SER A 310 -16.70 -42.38 -17.08
C SER A 310 -15.37 -43.03 -17.42
N ARG A 311 -15.42 -44.34 -17.57
CA ARG A 311 -14.42 -45.13 -18.29
C ARG A 311 -14.28 -44.54 -19.69
N LEU A 312 -13.11 -44.01 -20.01
CA LEU A 312 -12.62 -43.99 -21.38
C LEU A 312 -11.41 -44.93 -21.43
N GLN A 313 -11.72 -46.15 -21.85
CA GLN A 313 -10.74 -47.14 -22.28
C GLN A 313 -9.93 -46.54 -23.43
N ARG A 314 -8.61 -46.54 -23.25
CA ARG A 314 -7.63 -46.47 -24.34
C ARG A 314 -7.93 -47.59 -25.31
N THR A 315 -8.23 -47.27 -26.56
CA THR A 315 -8.00 -48.17 -27.68
C THR A 315 -7.01 -47.52 -28.62
N ASN A 316 -5.90 -48.22 -28.80
CA ASN A 316 -4.86 -47.94 -29.77
C ASN A 316 -5.43 -48.07 -31.17
N VAL A 317 -5.18 -47.10 -32.06
CA VAL A 317 -5.12 -47.35 -33.49
C VAL A 317 -3.86 -46.68 -34.01
N ALA A 318 -2.98 -47.53 -34.55
CA ALA A 318 -1.70 -47.21 -35.13
C ALA A 318 -1.86 -46.55 -36.50
N CYS A 319 -0.90 -45.67 -36.83
CA CYS A 319 -0.61 -45.27 -38.20
C CYS A 319 -0.38 -46.48 -39.11
N LYS A 320 -1.05 -46.51 -40.24
CA LYS A 320 -0.44 -46.69 -41.57
C LYS A 320 -1.32 -46.09 -42.63
#